data_AF-A0A7K3XN77-F1
#
_entry.id   AF-A0A7K3XN77-F1
#
_cell.length_a   1.000
_cell.length_b   1.000
_cell.length_c   1.000
_cell.angle_alpha   90.00
_cell.angle_beta   90.00
_cell.angle_gamma   90.00
#
_symmetry.space_group_name_H-M   'P 1'
#
loop_
_entity.id
_entity.type
_entity.pdbx_description
1 polymer ?
#
loop_
_entity_poly.entity_id
_entity_poly.type
_entity_poly.pdbx_seq_one_letter_code
_entity_poly.pdbx_strand_id
1 'polypeptide(L)'
;MKKKASIASNLIGILKIRLLKFLFPALFAFSIIFIMSESAQGQDCSVVLKIKDPMPVCAPSTVDLTLEAITTGSTNGLTYTYYSNPELTIIVPSPTKVKAGIYYIKGVLTGSCRGFVAASVEAKVNDKPNVIIPNPVVKSLNGRADLTSSLITSGSDTGLIFSYWYDKASTKSLSTPQSTVNGVYYLKGTSGNGCSDIQTITIND
;
A
#
# COMPACT_ATOMS: atom_id res chain seq x y z
N MET A 1 -11.39 47.10 -35.56
CA MET A 1 -12.57 46.84 -36.43
C MET A 1 -12.19 45.80 -37.49
N LYS A 2 -12.97 44.68 -37.58
CA LYS A 2 -13.22 43.79 -38.76
C LYS A 2 -12.00 43.26 -39.56
N LYS A 3 -11.89 42.03 -40.06
CA LYS A 3 -12.66 40.77 -40.13
C LYS A 3 -11.71 39.76 -40.85
N LYS A 4 -11.76 38.48 -40.44
CA LYS A 4 -11.89 37.22 -41.25
C LYS A 4 -11.62 37.30 -42.77
N ALA A 5 -11.14 36.30 -43.51
CA ALA A 5 -10.76 34.89 -43.30
C ALA A 5 -10.33 34.28 -44.67
N SER A 6 -9.67 33.11 -44.63
CA SER A 6 -9.85 31.93 -45.52
C SER A 6 -9.58 32.03 -47.03
N ILE A 7 -8.61 31.24 -47.53
CA ILE A 7 -8.74 30.52 -48.82
C ILE A 7 -8.10 29.12 -48.70
N ALA A 8 -8.90 28.11 -49.02
CA ALA A 8 -8.51 26.73 -49.22
C ALA A 8 -8.51 26.38 -50.71
N SER A 9 -7.74 25.34 -51.04
CA SER A 9 -7.99 24.33 -52.07
C SER A 9 -7.70 24.62 -53.56
N ASN A 10 -6.92 23.69 -54.11
CA ASN A 10 -7.20 22.83 -55.27
C ASN A 10 -6.77 23.19 -56.70
N LEU A 11 -6.34 22.09 -57.34
CA LEU A 11 -6.43 21.70 -58.75
C LEU A 11 -5.32 22.16 -59.72
N ILE A 12 -4.73 21.17 -60.41
CA ILE A 12 -4.37 21.04 -61.84
C ILE A 12 -3.57 19.71 -61.92
N GLY A 13 -3.76 18.74 -62.79
CA GLY A 13 -4.53 18.60 -64.03
C GLY A 13 -3.95 17.41 -64.82
N ILE A 14 -4.83 16.53 -65.26
CA ILE A 14 -4.67 15.27 -66.00
C ILE A 14 -4.02 15.46 -67.39
N LEU A 15 -3.18 14.53 -67.88
CA LEU A 15 -3.26 13.98 -69.27
C LEU A 15 -2.24 12.86 -69.63
N LYS A 16 -2.73 11.89 -70.45
CA LYS A 16 -2.05 10.95 -71.39
C LYS A 16 -1.44 9.66 -70.79
N ILE A 17 -1.58 8.43 -71.32
CA ILE A 17 -2.08 7.89 -72.59
C ILE A 17 -2.44 6.39 -72.42
N ARG A 18 -3.40 5.92 -73.22
CA ARG A 18 -4.03 4.59 -73.33
C ARG A 18 -3.09 3.40 -73.60
N LEU A 19 -3.56 2.23 -73.13
CA LEU A 19 -3.27 0.86 -73.54
C LEU A 19 -3.01 0.66 -75.05
N LEU A 20 -1.97 -0.11 -75.42
CA LEU A 20 -2.04 -1.33 -76.26
C LEU A 20 -0.65 -1.97 -76.48
N LYS A 21 -0.54 -3.29 -76.22
CA LYS A 21 0.36 -4.31 -76.81
C LYS A 21 1.87 -4.01 -76.86
N PHE A 22 2.69 -4.86 -76.23
CA PHE A 22 3.56 -5.82 -76.93
C PHE A 22 4.36 -6.68 -75.94
N LEU A 23 4.40 -7.96 -76.27
CA LEU A 23 5.06 -9.08 -75.62
C LEU A 23 6.57 -8.99 -75.89
N PHE A 24 7.43 -9.03 -74.87
CA PHE A 24 8.86 -9.34 -75.04
C PHE A 24 9.38 -10.20 -73.87
N PRO A 25 9.94 -11.39 -74.14
CA PRO A 25 10.48 -12.29 -73.12
C PRO A 25 12.00 -12.10 -72.91
N ALA A 26 12.48 -12.68 -71.80
CA ALA A 26 13.85 -13.15 -71.53
C ALA A 26 14.92 -12.17 -71.00
N LEU A 27 15.40 -12.55 -69.79
CA LEU A 27 16.75 -12.44 -69.21
C LEU A 27 17.39 -11.05 -69.03
N PHE A 28 17.44 -10.59 -67.78
CA PHE A 28 18.70 -10.15 -67.17
C PHE A 28 18.71 -10.48 -65.68
N ALA A 29 19.65 -11.33 -65.28
CA ALA A 29 19.97 -11.59 -63.89
C ALA A 29 20.65 -10.34 -63.30
N PHE A 30 20.11 -9.80 -62.22
CA PHE A 30 20.89 -9.03 -61.26
C PHE A 30 20.38 -9.37 -59.87
N SER A 31 21.24 -10.04 -59.11
CA SER A 31 21.18 -10.17 -57.67
C SER A 31 20.89 -8.81 -57.04
N ILE A 32 19.66 -8.58 -56.59
CA ILE A 32 19.37 -7.53 -55.62
C ILE A 32 19.10 -8.24 -54.31
N ILE A 33 20.10 -8.06 -53.46
CA ILE A 33 20.23 -8.53 -52.10
C ILE A 33 18.91 -8.32 -51.37
N PHE A 34 18.40 -9.42 -50.84
CA PHE A 34 17.40 -9.50 -49.79
C PHE A 34 17.97 -8.82 -48.54
N ILE A 35 17.93 -7.48 -48.48
CA ILE A 35 18.13 -6.78 -47.22
C ILE A 35 16.77 -6.82 -46.54
N MET A 36 16.60 -7.89 -45.76
CA MET A 36 15.81 -7.82 -44.54
C MET A 36 16.35 -6.63 -43.76
N SER A 37 15.72 -5.47 -43.91
CA SER A 37 15.78 -4.44 -42.89
C SER A 37 14.97 -5.00 -41.74
N GLU A 38 15.61 -5.85 -40.94
CA GLU A 38 15.23 -6.10 -39.57
C GLU A 38 15.46 -4.77 -38.83
N SER A 39 14.55 -3.83 -39.06
CA SER A 39 14.36 -2.70 -38.19
C SER A 39 14.11 -3.31 -36.83
N ALA A 40 15.08 -3.14 -35.94
CA ALA A 40 15.09 -3.58 -34.56
C ALA A 40 13.65 -3.75 -34.05
N GLN A 41 13.25 -4.99 -33.80
CA GLN A 41 12.12 -5.25 -32.93
C GLN A 41 12.50 -4.58 -31.61
N GLY A 42 12.00 -3.35 -31.39
CA GLY A 42 11.90 -2.80 -30.06
C GLY A 42 11.02 -3.78 -29.32
N GLN A 43 11.65 -4.69 -28.57
CA GLN A 43 10.92 -5.64 -27.77
C GLN A 43 10.07 -4.79 -26.82
N ASP A 44 8.75 -4.92 -26.96
CA ASP A 44 7.78 -4.24 -26.12
C ASP A 44 7.83 -4.86 -24.74
N CYS A 45 8.88 -4.52 -24.01
CA CYS A 45 9.14 -4.95 -22.65
C CYS A 45 8.21 -4.17 -21.75
N SER A 46 6.98 -4.66 -21.60
CA SER A 46 6.01 -4.09 -20.67
C SER A 46 6.50 -4.32 -19.23
N VAL A 47 7.06 -3.28 -18.63
CA VAL A 47 7.42 -3.26 -17.20
C VAL A 47 6.19 -2.85 -16.41
N VAL A 48 5.75 -3.71 -15.48
CA VAL A 48 4.56 -3.50 -14.66
C VAL A 48 4.97 -3.55 -13.19
N LEU A 49 4.50 -2.55 -12.43
CA LEU A 49 4.62 -2.50 -10.98
C LEU A 49 3.23 -2.56 -10.38
N LYS A 50 2.96 -3.59 -9.59
CA LYS A 50 1.73 -3.74 -8.81
C LYS A 50 2.09 -3.56 -7.34
N ILE A 51 1.47 -2.57 -6.71
CA ILE A 51 1.64 -2.29 -5.30
C ILE A 51 0.35 -2.63 -4.55
N LYS A 52 0.50 -3.29 -3.41
CA LYS A 52 -0.54 -3.47 -2.40
C LYS A 52 -0.08 -2.78 -1.12
N ASP A 53 -1.00 -2.08 -0.48
CA ASP A 53 -0.70 -1.49 0.81
C ASP A 53 -0.44 -2.57 1.86
N PRO A 54 0.58 -2.40 2.73
CA PRO A 54 0.84 -3.31 3.83
C PRO A 54 -0.31 -3.29 4.84
N MET A 55 -0.38 -4.35 5.66
CA MET A 55 -1.32 -4.39 6.78
C MET A 55 -1.00 -3.24 7.77
N PRO A 56 -2.01 -2.50 8.27
CA PRO A 56 -1.80 -1.49 9.30
C PRO A 56 -1.17 -2.08 10.56
N VAL A 57 -0.30 -1.32 11.20
CA VAL A 57 0.34 -1.69 12.48
C VAL A 57 -0.07 -0.72 13.59
N CYS A 58 0.18 -1.09 14.85
CA CYS A 58 -0.08 -0.24 16.00
C CYS A 58 1.21 0.42 16.50
N ALA A 59 1.14 1.70 16.85
CA ALA A 59 2.25 2.42 17.48
C ALA A 59 2.72 1.71 18.76
N PRO A 60 4.03 1.68 19.07
CA PRO A 60 5.13 2.35 18.37
C PRO A 60 5.76 1.53 17.24
N SER A 61 5.09 0.47 16.77
CA SER A 61 5.61 -0.34 15.67
C SER A 61 5.67 0.46 14.37
N THR A 62 6.54 0.05 13.47
CA THR A 62 6.73 0.65 12.15
C THR A 62 6.29 -0.30 11.04
N VAL A 63 6.07 0.24 9.85
CA VAL A 63 5.72 -0.54 8.66
C VAL A 63 6.99 -0.93 7.89
N ASP A 64 7.01 -2.14 7.34
CA ASP A 64 8.06 -2.62 6.44
C ASP A 64 7.56 -2.60 4.98
N LEU A 65 8.16 -1.73 4.15
CA LEU A 65 7.82 -1.58 2.72
C LEU A 65 8.54 -2.60 1.82
N THR A 66 9.41 -3.44 2.38
CA THR A 66 10.23 -4.41 1.63
C THR A 66 9.60 -5.80 1.55
N LEU A 67 8.45 -6.00 2.21
CA LEU A 67 7.72 -7.26 2.18
C LEU A 67 7.32 -7.65 0.75
N GLU A 68 7.59 -8.89 0.35
CA GLU A 68 7.26 -9.42 -0.98
C GLU A 68 5.76 -9.31 -1.33
N ALA A 69 4.90 -9.37 -0.31
CA ALA A 69 3.45 -9.22 -0.47
C ALA A 69 3.05 -7.86 -1.07
N ILE A 70 3.86 -6.81 -0.84
CA ILE A 70 3.60 -5.44 -1.34
C ILE A 70 3.77 -5.38 -2.85
N THR A 71 4.73 -6.10 -3.42
CA THR A 71 5.08 -6.03 -4.85
C THR A 71 4.63 -7.26 -5.66
N THR A 72 3.91 -8.19 -5.03
CA THR A 72 3.42 -9.42 -5.66
C THR A 72 2.62 -9.14 -6.93
N GLY A 73 3.00 -9.79 -8.03
CA GLY A 73 2.39 -9.63 -9.36
C GLY A 73 3.02 -8.54 -10.23
N SER A 74 4.12 -7.92 -9.77
CA SER A 74 4.98 -7.06 -10.59
C SER A 74 5.87 -7.88 -11.55
N THR A 75 6.50 -7.21 -12.50
CA THR A 75 7.51 -7.83 -13.38
C THR A 75 8.65 -8.44 -12.56
N ASN A 76 9.03 -9.68 -12.86
CA ASN A 76 10.13 -10.36 -12.18
C ASN A 76 11.47 -9.68 -12.48
N GLY A 77 12.38 -9.68 -11.48
CA GLY A 77 13.72 -9.10 -11.63
C GLY A 77 13.80 -7.59 -11.42
N LEU A 78 12.73 -6.95 -10.95
CA LEU A 78 12.77 -5.55 -10.54
C LEU A 78 13.63 -5.37 -9.29
N THR A 79 14.54 -4.39 -9.32
CA THR A 79 15.21 -3.86 -8.14
C THR A 79 14.45 -2.66 -7.63
N TYR A 80 14.15 -2.62 -6.32
CA TYR A 80 13.32 -1.58 -5.71
C TYR A 80 14.14 -0.50 -5.01
N THR A 81 13.68 0.74 -5.10
CA THR A 81 14.16 1.88 -4.32
C THR A 81 12.97 2.68 -3.79
N TYR A 82 13.09 3.22 -2.58
CA TYR A 82 11.99 3.81 -1.83
C TYR A 82 12.19 5.30 -1.64
N TYR A 83 11.11 6.07 -1.80
CA TYR A 83 11.13 7.52 -1.76
C TYR A 83 9.99 8.08 -0.92
N SER A 84 10.20 9.24 -0.29
CA SER A 84 9.17 9.93 0.49
C SER A 84 8.40 10.99 -0.30
N ASN A 85 8.72 11.17 -1.58
CA ASN A 85 8.08 12.15 -2.45
C ASN A 85 7.89 11.60 -3.87
N PRO A 86 6.87 12.08 -4.61
CA PRO A 86 6.52 11.56 -5.93
C PRO A 86 7.58 11.85 -7.00
N GLU A 87 8.43 12.87 -6.81
CA GLU A 87 9.51 13.21 -7.75
C GLU A 87 10.70 12.24 -7.66
N LEU A 88 10.68 11.29 -6.72
CA LEU A 88 11.72 10.27 -6.53
C LEU A 88 13.11 10.89 -6.26
N THR A 89 13.15 11.96 -5.47
CA THR A 89 14.39 12.69 -5.14
C THR A 89 14.83 12.49 -3.69
N ILE A 90 13.90 12.20 -2.77
CA ILE A 90 14.17 12.02 -1.35
C ILE A 90 14.08 10.53 -1.02
N ILE A 91 15.23 9.88 -0.84
CA ILE A 91 15.34 8.45 -0.53
C ILE A 91 14.90 8.17 0.91
N VAL A 92 14.13 7.10 1.11
CA VAL A 92 13.84 6.55 2.43
C VAL A 92 15.02 5.70 2.90
N PRO A 93 15.75 6.11 3.96
CA PRO A 93 16.97 5.42 4.38
C PRO A 93 16.70 4.05 5.05
N SER A 94 15.50 3.85 5.60
CA SER A 94 15.12 2.62 6.31
C SER A 94 13.72 2.18 5.88
N PRO A 95 13.57 1.60 4.67
CA PRO A 95 12.28 1.20 4.13
C PRO A 95 11.61 0.07 4.93
N THR A 96 12.37 -0.65 5.77
CA THR A 96 11.84 -1.67 6.68
C THR A 96 11.20 -1.09 7.95
N LYS A 97 11.36 0.22 8.20
CA LYS A 97 10.90 0.89 9.42
C LYS A 97 10.39 2.30 9.11
N VAL A 98 9.28 2.38 8.39
CA VAL A 98 8.63 3.66 8.08
C VAL A 98 7.50 3.99 9.06
N LYS A 99 7.27 5.29 9.25
CA LYS A 99 6.11 5.80 10.02
C LYS A 99 4.87 5.82 9.11
N ALA A 100 3.73 6.24 9.67
CA ALA A 100 2.56 6.50 8.86
C ALA A 100 2.87 7.57 7.78
N GLY A 101 2.42 7.32 6.54
CA GLY A 101 2.64 8.23 5.43
C GLY A 101 2.52 7.55 4.07
N ILE A 102 2.53 8.38 3.02
CA ILE A 102 2.57 7.91 1.64
C ILE A 102 4.03 7.88 1.19
N TYR A 103 4.45 6.74 0.65
CA TYR A 103 5.77 6.51 0.10
C TYR A 103 5.66 6.09 -1.37
N TYR A 104 6.78 6.07 -2.07
CA TYR A 104 6.84 5.74 -3.49
C TYR A 104 7.89 4.67 -3.71
N ILE A 105 7.48 3.59 -4.38
CA ILE A 105 8.36 2.47 -4.73
C ILE A 105 8.69 2.60 -6.21
N LYS A 106 9.99 2.73 -6.52
CA LYS A 106 10.53 2.70 -7.87
C LYS A 106 11.08 1.31 -8.15
N GLY A 107 10.54 0.63 -9.15
CA GLY A 107 11.11 -0.60 -9.69
C GLY A 107 11.96 -0.31 -10.92
N VAL A 108 13.18 -0.85 -10.97
CA VAL A 108 14.08 -0.76 -12.12
C VAL A 108 14.36 -2.16 -12.66
N LEU A 109 14.13 -2.37 -13.95
CA LEU A 109 14.51 -3.59 -14.65
C LEU A 109 15.77 -3.32 -15.48
N THR A 110 16.79 -4.15 -15.28
CA THR A 110 18.05 -4.10 -16.04
C THR A 110 18.17 -5.32 -16.95
N GLY A 111 18.95 -5.21 -18.02
CA GLY A 111 19.13 -6.30 -19.01
C GLY A 111 18.71 -5.90 -20.41
N SER A 112 18.14 -6.84 -21.17
CA SER A 112 17.59 -6.65 -22.52
C SER A 112 16.32 -5.79 -22.52
N CYS A 113 15.52 -5.92 -21.46
CA CYS A 113 14.36 -5.10 -21.18
C CYS A 113 14.71 -4.03 -20.15
N ARG A 114 15.05 -2.82 -20.60
CA ARG A 114 15.38 -1.70 -19.72
C ARG A 114 14.17 -0.80 -19.52
N GLY A 115 13.85 -0.53 -18.27
CA GLY A 115 12.77 0.39 -17.92
C GLY A 115 12.70 0.63 -16.43
N PHE A 116 11.95 1.66 -16.05
CA PHE A 116 11.57 1.88 -14.67
C PHE A 116 10.11 2.29 -14.60
N VAL A 117 9.51 1.99 -13.46
CA VAL A 117 8.13 2.32 -13.12
C VAL A 117 8.08 2.68 -11.64
N ALA A 118 7.16 3.57 -11.26
CA ALA A 118 6.96 3.94 -9.88
C ALA A 118 5.48 3.99 -9.52
N ALA A 119 5.17 3.66 -8.27
CA ALA A 119 3.83 3.68 -7.73
C ALA A 119 3.87 4.05 -6.24
N SER A 120 2.79 4.65 -5.74
CA SER A 120 2.65 4.97 -4.32
C SER A 120 2.27 3.75 -3.49
N VAL A 121 2.66 3.77 -2.22
CA VAL A 121 2.26 2.82 -1.18
C VAL A 121 1.88 3.58 0.08
N GLU A 122 0.77 3.23 0.72
CA GLU A 122 0.32 3.86 1.96
C GLU A 122 0.74 3.03 3.17
N ALA A 123 1.60 3.59 4.02
CA ALA A 123 1.94 3.01 5.32
C ALA A 123 0.98 3.53 6.39
N LYS A 124 0.25 2.63 7.05
CA LYS A 124 -0.68 2.95 8.14
C LYS A 124 -0.12 2.52 9.50
N VAL A 125 0.01 3.48 10.41
CA VAL A 125 0.32 3.24 11.82
C VAL A 125 -0.80 3.84 12.64
N ASN A 126 -1.57 2.99 13.30
CA ASN A 126 -2.68 3.39 14.15
C ASN A 126 -2.20 3.66 15.57
N ASP A 127 -2.72 4.71 16.18
CA ASP A 127 -2.44 4.99 17.59
C ASP A 127 -3.07 3.93 18.50
N LYS A 128 -2.42 3.72 19.65
CA LYS A 128 -3.01 2.91 20.70
C LYS A 128 -4.12 3.69 21.40
N PRO A 129 -5.21 3.03 21.79
CA PRO A 129 -6.19 3.68 22.63
C PRO A 129 -5.59 4.00 24.00
N ASN A 130 -6.12 5.02 24.65
CA ASN A 130 -5.84 5.33 26.03
C ASN A 130 -6.89 4.64 26.92
N VAL A 131 -6.46 3.66 27.71
CA VAL A 131 -7.29 3.03 28.74
C VAL A 131 -6.90 3.66 30.08
N ILE A 132 -7.90 4.17 30.80
CA ILE A 132 -7.74 4.76 32.13
C ILE A 132 -8.56 3.95 33.11
N ILE A 133 -7.93 3.58 34.23
CA ILE A 133 -8.60 3.01 35.40
C ILE A 133 -8.52 4.04 36.53
N PRO A 134 -9.63 4.69 36.92
CA PRO A 134 -9.62 5.58 38.08
C PRO A 134 -9.43 4.75 39.36
N ASN A 135 -8.41 5.10 40.13
CA ASN A 135 -8.13 4.48 41.42
C ASN A 135 -9.05 5.06 42.52
N PRO A 136 -9.45 4.25 43.52
CA PRO A 136 -9.40 2.77 43.58
C PRO A 136 -10.71 2.11 43.10
N VAL A 137 -10.61 0.88 42.59
CA VAL A 137 -11.78 0.02 42.35
C VAL A 137 -12.26 -0.53 43.70
N VAL A 138 -13.38 -0.02 44.20
CA VAL A 138 -13.92 -0.38 45.52
C VAL A 138 -14.78 -1.65 45.43
N LYS A 139 -14.65 -2.54 46.41
CA LYS A 139 -15.53 -3.69 46.58
C LYS A 139 -16.99 -3.25 46.80
N SER A 140 -17.92 -4.01 46.24
CA SER A 140 -19.32 -3.96 46.66
C SER A 140 -19.46 -4.48 48.11
N LEU A 141 -20.57 -4.11 48.76
CA LEU A 141 -20.95 -4.54 50.12
C LEU A 141 -20.94 -6.07 50.33
N ASN A 142 -20.96 -6.85 49.25
CA ASN A 142 -20.85 -8.31 49.27
C ASN A 142 -19.40 -8.85 49.18
N GLY A 143 -18.40 -7.98 49.30
CA GLY A 143 -16.98 -8.34 49.31
C GLY A 143 -16.37 -8.64 47.94
N ARG A 144 -17.09 -8.36 46.84
CA ARG A 144 -16.65 -8.61 45.46
C ARG A 144 -16.68 -7.33 44.63
N ALA A 145 -15.85 -7.24 43.60
CA ALA A 145 -15.89 -6.11 42.66
C ALA A 145 -16.45 -6.54 41.29
N ASP A 146 -17.20 -5.63 40.66
CA ASP A 146 -17.64 -5.73 39.28
C ASP A 146 -16.72 -4.91 38.37
N LEU A 147 -15.85 -5.60 37.63
CA LEU A 147 -14.88 -4.98 36.72
C LEU A 147 -15.52 -4.42 35.43
N THR A 148 -16.81 -4.70 35.20
CA THR A 148 -17.57 -4.24 34.02
C THR A 148 -18.28 -2.91 34.23
N SER A 149 -18.23 -2.37 35.46
CA SER A 149 -18.78 -1.06 35.77
C SER A 149 -18.16 0.02 34.90
N SER A 150 -19.00 0.87 34.30
CA SER A 150 -18.56 2.01 33.48
C SER A 150 -17.70 3.02 34.25
N LEU A 151 -17.78 3.01 35.59
CA LEU A 151 -16.91 3.82 36.44
C LEU A 151 -15.44 3.40 36.35
N ILE A 152 -15.15 2.12 36.11
CA ILE A 152 -13.78 1.57 36.04
C ILE A 152 -13.05 2.00 34.77
N THR A 153 -13.79 2.42 33.75
CA THR A 153 -13.23 2.87 32.47
C THR A 153 -13.49 4.34 32.23
N SER A 154 -13.92 5.09 33.25
CA SER A 154 -14.19 6.52 33.13
C SER A 154 -12.93 7.27 32.70
N GLY A 155 -13.06 8.09 31.64
CA GLY A 155 -11.95 8.82 31.03
C GLY A 155 -11.15 8.04 29.99
N SER A 156 -11.42 6.74 29.78
CA SER A 156 -10.86 6.00 28.64
C SER A 156 -11.43 6.52 27.32
N ASP A 157 -10.73 6.24 26.22
CA ASP A 157 -11.22 6.54 24.87
C ASP A 157 -12.59 5.90 24.61
N THR A 158 -13.38 6.53 23.74
CA THR A 158 -14.71 6.04 23.38
C THR A 158 -14.63 4.90 22.35
N GLY A 159 -15.65 4.02 22.36
CA GLY A 159 -15.76 2.94 21.37
C GLY A 159 -14.79 1.77 21.58
N LEU A 160 -14.16 1.67 22.76
CA LEU A 160 -13.30 0.54 23.10
C LEU A 160 -14.11 -0.72 23.38
N ILE A 161 -13.61 -1.85 22.89
CA ILE A 161 -14.07 -3.18 23.25
C ILE A 161 -13.17 -3.68 24.38
N PHE A 162 -13.77 -3.95 25.54
CA PHE A 162 -13.06 -4.39 26.74
C PHE A 162 -13.03 -5.91 26.89
N SER A 163 -11.91 -6.41 27.39
CA SER A 163 -11.71 -7.80 27.78
C SER A 163 -10.87 -7.88 29.06
N TYR A 164 -11.07 -8.95 29.84
CA TYR A 164 -10.53 -9.09 31.19
C TYR A 164 -9.65 -10.33 31.31
N TRP A 165 -8.54 -10.19 32.05
CA TRP A 165 -7.48 -11.19 32.05
C TRP A 165 -6.83 -11.33 33.43
N TYR A 166 -6.33 -12.53 33.71
CA TYR A 166 -5.50 -12.81 34.90
C TYR A 166 -4.02 -12.46 34.69
N ASP A 167 -3.61 -12.22 33.45
CA ASP A 167 -2.22 -11.92 33.08
C ASP A 167 -2.13 -10.77 32.07
N LYS A 168 -1.02 -10.03 32.14
CA LYS A 168 -0.72 -8.91 31.24
C LYS A 168 -0.53 -9.32 29.77
N ALA A 169 -0.23 -10.60 29.50
CA ALA A 169 -0.07 -11.08 28.12
C ALA A 169 -1.42 -11.41 27.45
N SER A 170 -2.54 -11.28 28.17
CA SER A 170 -3.88 -11.62 27.68
C SER A 170 -3.98 -13.07 27.19
N THR A 171 -3.47 -14.01 27.98
CA THR A 171 -3.49 -15.45 27.65
C THR A 171 -4.45 -16.25 28.52
N LYS A 172 -4.76 -15.76 29.72
CA LYS A 172 -5.67 -16.38 30.70
C LYS A 172 -6.87 -15.47 30.90
N SER A 173 -7.94 -15.75 30.16
CA SER A 173 -9.16 -14.94 30.20
C SER A 173 -9.89 -15.05 31.54
N LEU A 174 -10.40 -13.91 32.02
CA LEU A 174 -11.33 -13.85 33.14
C LEU A 174 -12.77 -13.88 32.59
N SER A 175 -13.46 -15.01 32.77
CA SER A 175 -14.81 -15.21 32.24
C SER A 175 -15.92 -14.57 33.08
N THR A 176 -15.66 -14.22 34.34
CA THR A 176 -16.64 -13.63 35.28
C THR A 176 -16.16 -12.30 35.87
N PRO A 177 -15.95 -11.26 35.04
CA PRO A 177 -15.46 -9.96 35.50
C PRO A 177 -16.41 -9.22 36.46
N GLN A 178 -17.69 -9.58 36.50
CA GLN A 178 -18.71 -8.95 37.35
C GLN A 178 -18.62 -9.36 38.84
N SER A 179 -17.82 -10.36 39.16
CA SER A 179 -17.79 -10.98 40.49
C SER A 179 -16.38 -11.44 40.84
N THR A 180 -15.52 -10.48 41.12
CA THR A 180 -14.09 -10.71 41.38
C THR A 180 -13.74 -10.52 42.85
N VAL A 181 -12.76 -11.30 43.33
CA VAL A 181 -12.21 -11.19 44.70
C VAL A 181 -10.89 -10.43 44.68
N ASN A 182 -10.28 -10.21 45.85
CA ASN A 182 -8.95 -9.60 45.95
C ASN A 182 -7.94 -10.22 45.00
N GLY A 183 -7.15 -9.37 44.37
CA GLY A 183 -6.16 -9.80 43.42
C GLY A 183 -5.83 -8.73 42.40
N VAL A 184 -4.94 -9.11 41.50
CA VAL A 184 -4.50 -8.29 40.38
C VAL A 184 -5.11 -8.87 39.11
N TYR A 185 -5.78 -8.01 38.35
CA TYR A 185 -6.42 -8.33 37.09
C TYR A 185 -5.97 -7.33 36.03
N TYR A 186 -6.26 -7.62 34.78
CA TYR A 186 -5.88 -6.77 33.68
C TYR A 186 -7.09 -6.49 32.78
N LEU A 187 -7.27 -5.21 32.46
CA LEU A 187 -8.26 -4.73 31.51
C LEU A 187 -7.57 -4.38 30.21
N LYS A 188 -7.96 -5.04 29.12
CA LYS A 188 -7.50 -4.72 27.77
C LYS A 188 -8.62 -4.02 27.02
N GLY A 189 -8.39 -2.76 26.63
CA GLY A 189 -9.25 -2.00 25.73
C GLY A 189 -8.72 -2.08 24.30
N THR A 190 -9.58 -2.48 23.36
CA THR A 190 -9.23 -2.60 21.93
C THR A 190 -10.05 -1.61 21.10
N SER A 191 -9.37 -0.80 20.29
CA SER A 191 -10.02 0.15 19.38
C SER A 191 -10.56 -0.53 18.12
N GLY A 192 -11.40 0.18 17.35
CA GLY A 192 -11.93 -0.32 16.07
C GLY A 192 -10.86 -0.64 15.02
N ASN A 193 -9.65 -0.08 15.18
CA ASN A 193 -8.50 -0.35 14.31
C ASN A 193 -7.68 -1.58 14.76
N GLY A 194 -8.11 -2.29 15.80
CA GLY A 194 -7.45 -3.48 16.32
C GLY A 194 -6.26 -3.20 17.26
N CYS A 195 -5.94 -1.94 17.52
CA CYS A 195 -4.90 -1.56 18.49
C CYS A 195 -5.44 -1.60 19.91
N SER A 196 -4.58 -1.99 20.85
CA SER A 196 -4.99 -2.18 22.23
C SER A 196 -4.01 -1.59 23.22
N ASP A 197 -4.56 -1.17 24.35
CA ASP A 197 -3.83 -0.86 25.57
C ASP A 197 -4.33 -1.75 26.72
N ILE A 198 -3.44 -2.02 27.67
CA ILE A 198 -3.71 -2.90 28.81
C ILE A 198 -3.31 -2.24 30.11
N GLN A 199 -4.28 -2.15 31.02
CA GLN A 199 -4.11 -1.55 32.32
C GLN A 199 -4.33 -2.57 33.43
N THR A 200 -3.69 -2.32 34.57
CA THR A 200 -3.74 -3.20 35.74
C THR A 200 -4.84 -2.71 36.68
N ILE A 201 -5.71 -3.63 37.10
CA ILE A 201 -6.70 -3.40 38.16
C ILE A 201 -6.23 -4.15 39.40
N THR A 202 -6.11 -3.45 40.53
CA THR A 202 -5.84 -4.07 41.82
C THR A 202 -7.08 -3.96 42.70
N ILE A 203 -7.56 -5.10 43.20
CA ILE A 203 -8.67 -5.17 44.15
C ILE A 203 -8.06 -5.52 45.51
N ASN A 204 -8.26 -4.62 46.47
CA ASN A 204 -7.85 -4.78 47.86
C ASN A 204 -9.08 -4.75 48.78
N ASP A 205 -8.91 -5.23 50.01
CA ASP A 205 -9.89 -5.05 51.11
C ASP A 205 -10.05 -3.58 51.52
#